data_AF-A0A6G9YIA3-F1
#
_entry.id   AF-A0A6G9YIA3-F1
#
_cell.length_a   1.000
_cell.length_b   1.000
_cell.length_c   1.000
_cell.angle_alpha   90.00
_cell.angle_beta   90.00
_cell.angle_gamma   90.00
#
_symmetry.space_group_name_H-M   'P 1'
#
loop_
_entity.id
_entity.type
_entity.pdbx_description
1 polymer ?
#
loop_
_entity_poly.entity_id
_entity_poly.type
_entity_poly.pdbx_seq_one_letter_code
_entity_poly.pdbx_strand_id
1 'polypeptide(L)'
;MDTVLESALYTRDCIECGSSADAAVAEVLTGGWHEWNLHGTCRKCESEWYECGSGPTPASIRAAILDVNGPSVLELGAGSVEPVAVMRTLRQVRSLTLSQARTMADELLSVGLRGTLVEMEALARLLHATGAVATIRSSSTDFC
;
A
#
# COMPACT_ATOMS: atom_id res chain seq x y z
N MET A 1 16.86 -9.71 -2.45
CA MET A 1 15.39 -9.73 -2.50
C MET A 1 14.97 -8.50 -1.75
N ASP A 2 14.50 -7.50 -2.47
CA ASP A 2 14.37 -6.16 -1.90
C ASP A 2 13.05 -6.08 -1.15
N THR A 3 13.16 -5.87 0.16
CA THR A 3 12.01 -5.66 1.04
C THR A 3 11.66 -4.18 1.00
N VAL A 4 10.39 -3.89 0.75
CA VAL A 4 9.85 -2.53 0.90
C VAL A 4 8.93 -2.53 2.11
N LEU A 5 9.09 -1.52 2.96
CA LEU A 5 8.41 -1.37 4.23
C LEU A 5 7.97 0.09 4.36
N GLU A 6 6.72 0.29 4.74
CA GLU A 6 6.24 1.55 5.28
C GLU A 6 5.58 1.31 6.63
N SER A 7 5.73 2.27 7.54
CA SER A 7 5.09 2.22 8.84
C SER A 7 4.54 3.58 9.24
N ALA A 8 3.61 3.57 10.19
CA ALA A 8 3.04 4.76 10.78
C ALA A 8 2.62 4.51 12.22
N LEU A 9 2.63 5.57 13.03
CA LEU A 9 1.95 5.58 14.32
C LEU A 9 0.49 5.96 14.10
N TYR A 10 -0.39 5.35 14.88
CA TYR A 10 -1.84 5.46 14.74
C TYR A 10 -2.49 5.31 16.11
N THR A 11 -3.65 5.92 16.31
CA THR A 11 -4.44 5.78 17.54
C THR A 11 -5.72 5.03 17.23
N ARG A 12 -6.05 4.03 18.05
CA ARG A 12 -7.32 3.31 17.99
C ARG A 12 -7.82 2.91 19.36
N ASP A 13 -9.05 2.42 19.39
CA ASP A 13 -9.63 1.85 20.60
C ASP A 13 -8.96 0.51 20.92
N CYS A 14 -8.60 0.35 22.19
CA CYS A 14 -8.11 -0.90 22.77
C CYS A 14 -9.17 -1.99 22.63
N ILE A 15 -8.76 -3.17 22.17
CA ILE A 15 -9.66 -4.30 21.93
C ILE A 15 -10.26 -4.86 23.23
N GLU A 16 -9.63 -4.63 24.38
CA GLU A 16 -10.08 -5.13 25.68
C GLU A 16 -10.97 -4.12 26.42
N CYS A 17 -10.50 -2.88 26.58
CA CYS A 17 -11.18 -1.89 27.44
C CYS A 17 -11.82 -0.73 26.68
N GLY A 18 -11.71 -0.69 25.35
CA GLY A 18 -12.29 0.35 24.49
C GLY A 18 -11.71 1.75 24.67
N SER A 19 -10.63 1.90 25.47
CA SER A 19 -9.98 3.20 25.64
C SER A 19 -8.97 3.46 24.53
N SER A 20 -8.73 4.73 24.22
CA SER A 20 -7.71 5.14 23.25
C SER A 20 -6.34 4.55 23.61
N ALA A 21 -5.65 4.02 22.61
CA ALA A 21 -4.39 3.30 22.75
C ALA A 21 -3.44 3.65 21.60
N ASP A 22 -2.15 3.63 21.91
CA ASP A 22 -1.07 3.86 20.95
C ASP A 22 -0.91 2.59 20.11
N ALA A 23 -0.87 2.74 18.79
CA ALA A 23 -0.61 1.64 17.88
C ALA A 23 0.44 2.01 16.83
N ALA A 24 1.22 1.02 16.42
CA ALA A 24 2.08 1.07 15.25
C ALA A 24 1.51 0.16 14.18
N VAL A 25 1.53 0.62 12.94
CA VAL A 25 1.14 -0.18 11.78
C VAL A 25 2.29 -0.25 10.81
N ALA A 26 2.38 -1.37 10.08
CA ALA A 26 3.32 -1.49 8.98
C ALA A 26 2.72 -2.26 7.82
N GLU A 27 3.19 -1.93 6.62
CA GLU A 27 2.90 -2.60 5.37
C GLU A 27 4.23 -3.06 4.77
N VAL A 28 4.30 -4.30 4.31
CA VAL A 28 5.55 -4.95 3.88
C VAL A 28 5.33 -5.67 2.57
N LEU A 29 6.24 -5.46 1.62
CA LEU A 29 6.36 -6.28 0.41
C LEU A 29 7.70 -7.01 0.43
N THR A 30 7.66 -8.33 0.62
CA THR A 30 8.86 -9.18 0.52
C THR A 30 8.59 -10.39 -0.36
N GLY A 31 9.48 -10.66 -1.31
CA GLY A 31 9.31 -11.80 -2.24
C GLY A 31 8.01 -11.82 -3.04
N GLY A 32 7.38 -10.65 -3.25
CA GLY A 32 6.07 -10.53 -3.91
C GLY A 32 4.86 -10.73 -2.97
N TRP A 33 5.10 -11.06 -1.70
CA TRP A 33 4.08 -11.16 -0.67
C TRP A 33 3.83 -9.81 -0.03
N HIS A 34 2.58 -9.39 -0.09
CA HIS A 34 2.11 -8.16 0.53
C HIS A 34 1.44 -8.49 1.86
N GLU A 35 2.03 -8.00 2.95
CA GLU A 35 1.60 -8.23 4.32
C GLU A 35 1.42 -6.90 5.05
N TRP A 36 0.54 -6.90 6.05
CA TRP A 36 0.37 -5.80 6.98
C TRP A 36 0.39 -6.32 8.40
N ASN A 37 0.83 -5.47 9.33
CA ASN A 37 0.82 -5.73 10.75
C ASN A 37 0.39 -4.49 11.53
N LEU A 38 -0.17 -4.73 12.70
CA LEU A 38 -0.56 -3.74 13.68
C LEU A 38 -0.17 -4.26 15.05
N HIS A 39 0.49 -3.41 15.83
CA HIS A 39 0.79 -3.64 17.24
C HIS A 39 0.20 -2.49 18.04
N GLY A 40 -0.73 -2.80 18.95
CA GLY A 40 -1.31 -1.83 19.87
C GLY A 40 -0.90 -2.04 21.32
N THR A 41 -0.75 -0.94 22.06
CA THR A 41 -0.48 -0.93 23.51
C THR A 41 -1.44 0.04 24.22
N CYS A 42 -2.16 -0.46 25.24
CA CYS A 42 -3.08 0.35 26.01
C CYS A 42 -2.54 0.63 27.41
N ARG A 43 -2.25 1.90 27.73
CA ARG A 43 -1.75 2.28 29.05
C ARG A 43 -2.78 2.17 30.18
N LYS A 44 -4.08 2.07 29.86
CA LYS A 44 -5.14 2.04 30.87
C LYS A 44 -5.36 0.66 31.46
N CYS A 45 -5.40 -0.38 30.63
CA CYS A 45 -5.59 -1.76 31.07
C CYS A 45 -4.34 -2.63 30.87
N GLU A 46 -3.23 -2.00 30.43
CA GLU A 46 -1.93 -2.66 30.21
C GLU A 46 -1.97 -3.79 29.16
N SER A 47 -3.03 -3.82 28.33
CA SER A 47 -3.17 -4.78 27.24
C SER A 47 -2.25 -4.43 26.08
N GLU A 48 -1.66 -5.47 25.49
CA GLU A 48 -0.87 -5.45 24.27
C GLU A 48 -1.51 -6.43 23.27
N TRP A 49 -1.63 -6.05 22.01
CA TRP A 49 -2.21 -6.92 20.99
C TRP A 49 -1.58 -6.74 19.62
N TYR A 50 -1.72 -7.80 18.82
CA TYR A 50 -1.15 -7.92 17.49
C TYR A 50 -2.23 -8.36 16.50
N GLU A 51 -2.31 -7.66 15.37
CA GLU A 51 -3.10 -8.07 14.22
C GLU A 51 -2.18 -8.12 13.00
N CYS A 52 -2.35 -9.11 12.14
CA CYS A 52 -1.62 -9.21 10.88
C CYS A 52 -2.46 -9.88 9.81
N GLY A 53 -2.13 -9.62 8.55
CA GLY A 53 -2.76 -10.26 7.43
C GLY A 53 -1.95 -10.11 6.15
N SER A 54 -2.37 -10.83 5.13
CA SER A 54 -1.83 -10.73 3.78
C SER A 54 -2.90 -10.27 2.79
N GLY A 55 -2.47 -9.67 1.68
CA GLY A 55 -3.36 -9.12 0.67
C GLY A 55 -3.71 -7.65 0.90
N PRO A 56 -4.94 -7.19 0.56
CA PRO A 56 -5.29 -5.77 0.67
C PRO A 56 -5.19 -5.26 2.11
N THR A 57 -4.40 -4.20 2.29
CA THR A 57 -4.25 -3.52 3.58
C THR A 57 -5.58 -2.91 4.04
N PRO A 58 -6.00 -3.13 5.31
CA PRO A 58 -7.21 -2.54 5.86
C PRO A 58 -7.23 -1.02 5.69
N ALA A 59 -8.41 -0.45 5.39
CA ALA A 59 -8.54 0.96 5.03
C ALA A 59 -8.03 1.92 6.10
N SER A 60 -8.21 1.60 7.39
CA SER A 60 -7.68 2.40 8.51
C SER A 60 -6.16 2.40 8.57
N ILE A 61 -5.53 1.23 8.38
CA ILE A 61 -4.08 1.08 8.35
C ILE A 61 -3.51 1.84 7.16
N ARG A 62 -4.10 1.64 5.97
CA ARG A 62 -3.71 2.35 4.75
C ARG A 62 -3.81 3.87 4.92
N ALA A 63 -4.88 4.36 5.54
CA ALA A 63 -5.06 5.78 5.80
C ALA A 63 -3.98 6.32 6.74
N ALA A 64 -3.65 5.60 7.81
CA ALA A 64 -2.59 6.00 8.75
C ALA A 64 -1.21 6.11 8.07
N ILE A 65 -0.86 5.12 7.23
CA ILE A 65 0.40 5.15 6.47
C ILE A 65 0.45 6.35 5.54
N LEU A 66 -0.63 6.62 4.81
CA LEU A 66 -0.69 7.76 3.90
C LEU A 66 -0.70 9.12 4.59
N ASP A 67 -1.27 9.22 5.79
CA ASP A 67 -1.27 10.46 6.57
C ASP A 67 0.14 10.83 7.04
N VAL A 68 0.92 9.83 7.45
CA VAL A 68 2.29 10.04 7.95
C VAL A 68 3.31 10.17 6.80
N ASN A 69 3.28 9.27 5.81
CA ASN A 69 4.31 9.19 4.78
C ASN A 69 3.93 9.94 3.49
N GLY A 70 2.68 10.36 3.38
CA GLY A 70 2.13 10.87 2.13
C GLY A 70 1.98 9.78 1.05
N PRO A 71 1.31 10.11 -0.07
CA PRO A 71 1.12 9.16 -1.16
C PRO A 71 2.36 9.07 -2.06
N SER A 72 2.77 7.83 -2.35
CA SER A 72 3.63 7.53 -3.50
C SER A 72 2.81 7.49 -4.78
N VAL A 73 3.43 7.91 -5.89
CA VAL A 73 2.81 7.95 -7.22
C VAL A 73 3.55 6.99 -8.15
N LEU A 74 2.82 6.04 -8.73
CA LEU A 74 3.29 5.15 -9.78
C LEU A 74 2.94 5.75 -11.15
N GLU A 75 3.96 5.90 -12.00
CA GLU A 75 3.85 6.48 -13.34
C GLU A 75 4.36 5.47 -14.38
N LEU A 76 3.73 5.48 -15.57
CA LEU A 76 4.15 4.65 -16.70
C LEU A 76 4.82 5.50 -17.78
N GLY A 77 5.90 4.99 -18.36
CA GLY A 77 6.48 5.54 -19.58
C GLY A 77 5.49 5.45 -20.73
N ALA A 78 5.32 6.55 -21.48
CA ALA A 78 4.38 6.64 -22.58
C ALA A 78 4.62 5.53 -23.61
N GLY A 79 3.57 4.80 -23.99
CA GLY A 79 3.63 3.71 -24.97
C GLY A 79 4.44 2.49 -24.54
N SER A 80 4.85 2.39 -23.27
CA SER A 80 5.68 1.26 -22.80
C SER A 80 4.92 -0.06 -22.67
N VAL A 81 3.59 -0.02 -22.59
CA VAL A 81 2.76 -1.21 -22.42
C VAL A 81 1.34 -0.99 -22.92
N GLU A 82 0.72 -2.04 -23.47
CA GLU A 82 -0.66 -2.02 -23.93
C GLU A 82 -1.64 -1.91 -22.74
N PRO A 83 -2.74 -1.12 -22.85
CA PRO A 83 -3.72 -0.96 -21.77
C PRO A 83 -4.30 -2.28 -21.25
N VAL A 84 -4.44 -3.29 -22.12
CA VAL A 84 -4.92 -4.63 -21.75
C VAL A 84 -3.95 -5.34 -20.79
N ALA A 85 -2.65 -5.19 -20.99
CA ALA A 85 -1.64 -5.75 -20.09
C ALA A 85 -1.64 -5.03 -18.73
N VAL A 86 -1.81 -3.70 -18.72
CA VAL A 86 -1.98 -2.92 -17.49
C VAL A 86 -3.20 -3.39 -16.69
N MET A 87 -4.36 -3.52 -17.34
CA MET A 87 -5.59 -4.01 -16.69
C MET A 87 -5.43 -5.42 -16.13
N ARG A 88 -4.69 -6.30 -16.82
CA ARG A 88 -4.41 -7.66 -16.35
C ARG A 88 -3.58 -7.63 -15.07
N THR A 89 -2.52 -6.82 -15.04
CA THR A 89 -1.66 -6.65 -13.86
C THR A 89 -2.44 -6.10 -12.67
N LEU A 90 -3.26 -5.07 -12.88
CA LEU A 90 -4.09 -4.48 -11.83
C LEU A 90 -5.04 -5.50 -11.18
N ARG A 91 -5.62 -6.40 -11.99
CA ARG A 91 -6.51 -7.47 -11.51
C ARG A 91 -5.81 -8.62 -10.80
N GLN A 92 -4.50 -8.79 -10.99
CA GLN A 92 -3.72 -9.80 -10.27
C GLN A 92 -3.40 -9.35 -8.84
N VAL A 93 -3.12 -8.07 -8.64
CA VAL A 93 -2.78 -7.51 -7.33
C VAL A 93 -4.02 -7.19 -6.51
N ARG A 94 -5.03 -6.63 -7.18
CA ARG A 94 -6.25 -6.16 -6.55
C ARG A 94 -7.40 -6.99 -7.09
N SER A 95 -8.25 -7.52 -6.22
CA SER A 95 -9.44 -8.29 -6.59
C SER A 95 -10.51 -7.39 -7.23
N LEU A 96 -10.19 -6.81 -8.39
CA LEU A 96 -10.99 -5.79 -9.08
C LEU A 96 -11.93 -6.42 -10.11
N THR A 97 -13.10 -5.81 -10.25
CA THR A 97 -13.95 -6.02 -11.42
C THR A 97 -13.29 -5.45 -12.68
N LEU A 98 -13.79 -5.83 -13.86
CA LEU A 98 -13.26 -5.31 -15.12
C LEU A 98 -13.43 -3.79 -15.25
N SER A 99 -14.55 -3.24 -14.78
CA SER A 99 -14.79 -1.80 -14.81
C SER A 99 -13.84 -1.04 -13.89
N GLN A 100 -13.62 -1.54 -12.67
CA GLN A 100 -12.64 -0.97 -11.74
C GLN A 100 -11.22 -1.02 -12.30
N ALA A 101 -10.83 -2.15 -12.89
CA ALA A 101 -9.52 -2.30 -13.51
C ALA A 101 -9.32 -1.35 -14.70
N ARG A 102 -10.37 -1.10 -15.50
CA ARG A 102 -10.31 -0.14 -16.60
C ARG A 102 -10.12 1.28 -16.10
N THR A 103 -10.95 1.73 -15.15
CA THR A 103 -10.84 3.08 -14.56
C THR A 103 -9.45 3.31 -13.98
N MET A 104 -8.90 2.34 -13.25
CA MET A 104 -7.55 2.43 -12.70
C MET A 104 -6.46 2.41 -13.78
N ALA A 105 -6.63 1.65 -14.86
CA ALA A 105 -5.69 1.66 -15.97
C ALA A 105 -5.69 3.03 -16.68
N ASP A 106 -6.87 3.62 -16.89
CA ASP A 106 -7.02 4.95 -17.48
C ASP A 106 -6.36 6.03 -16.58
N GLU A 107 -6.50 5.92 -15.27
CA GLU A 107 -5.81 6.79 -14.30
C GLU A 107 -4.29 6.62 -14.37
N LEU A 108 -3.79 5.37 -14.34
CA LEU A 108 -2.36 5.07 -14.42
C LEU A 108 -1.72 5.61 -15.70
N LEU A 109 -2.42 5.49 -16.83
CA LEU A 109 -1.95 5.93 -18.14
C LEU A 109 -2.02 7.46 -18.33
N SER A 110 -2.77 8.17 -17.49
CA SER A 110 -2.97 9.62 -17.63
C SER A 110 -2.19 10.44 -16.62
N VAL A 111 -2.44 10.21 -15.32
CA VAL A 111 -1.91 11.04 -14.22
C VAL A 111 -1.07 10.25 -13.22
N GLY A 112 -1.02 8.92 -13.36
CA GLY A 112 -0.37 8.01 -12.44
C GLY A 112 -1.30 7.56 -11.30
N LEU A 113 -0.99 6.40 -10.72
CA LEU A 113 -1.74 5.87 -9.58
C LEU A 113 -1.12 6.31 -8.27
N ARG A 114 -1.97 6.61 -7.28
CA ARG A 114 -1.54 7.04 -5.95
C ARG A 114 -1.85 5.97 -4.91
N GLY A 115 -0.91 5.74 -4.00
CA GLY A 115 -1.10 4.82 -2.88
C GLY A 115 0.11 4.81 -1.97
N THR A 116 0.19 3.79 -1.11
CA THR A 116 1.38 3.57 -0.29
C THR A 116 2.54 3.16 -1.20
N LEU A 117 3.78 3.41 -0.79
CA LEU A 117 4.97 2.94 -1.50
C LEU A 117 4.91 1.43 -1.72
N VAL A 118 4.46 0.67 -0.71
CA VAL A 118 4.35 -0.79 -0.79
C VAL A 118 3.34 -1.23 -1.87
N GLU A 119 2.17 -0.59 -1.93
CA GLU A 119 1.18 -0.80 -2.98
C GLU A 119 1.77 -0.48 -4.37
N MET A 120 2.50 0.63 -4.50
CA MET A 120 3.08 1.06 -5.77
C MET A 120 4.20 0.13 -6.24
N GLU A 121 5.04 -0.35 -5.33
CA GLU A 121 6.11 -1.30 -5.62
C GLU A 121 5.55 -2.66 -6.07
N ALA A 122 4.49 -3.15 -5.42
CA ALA A 122 3.85 -4.41 -5.80
C ALA A 122 3.33 -4.35 -7.24
N LEU A 123 2.73 -3.23 -7.63
CA LEU A 123 2.27 -2.98 -9.00
C LEU A 123 3.46 -2.82 -9.97
N ALA A 124 4.46 -2.03 -9.62
CA ALA A 124 5.63 -1.77 -10.46
C ALA A 124 6.36 -3.07 -10.84
N ARG A 125 6.59 -3.97 -9.88
CA ARG A 125 7.26 -5.26 -10.12
C ARG A 125 6.53 -6.11 -11.16
N LEU A 126 5.20 -6.18 -11.07
CA LEU A 126 4.40 -6.92 -12.05
C LEU A 126 4.33 -6.21 -13.41
N LEU A 127 4.28 -4.89 -13.43
CA LEU A 127 4.32 -4.11 -14.67
C LEU A 127 5.67 -4.29 -15.39
N HIS A 128 6.79 -4.23 -14.66
CA HIS A 128 8.11 -4.53 -15.21
C HIS A 128 8.20 -5.95 -15.75
N ALA A 129 7.60 -6.93 -15.08
CA ALA A 129 7.52 -8.32 -15.58
C ALA A 129 6.72 -8.45 -16.90
N THR A 130 5.86 -7.47 -17.22
CA THR A 130 5.16 -7.37 -18.52
C THR A 130 5.92 -6.54 -19.56
N GLY A 131 7.11 -6.04 -19.24
CA GLY A 131 7.93 -5.19 -20.11
C GLY A 131 7.61 -3.70 -20.03
N ALA A 132 6.71 -3.28 -19.15
CA ALA A 132 6.39 -1.86 -18.96
C ALA A 132 7.57 -1.10 -18.34
N VAL A 133 7.70 0.17 -18.67
CA VAL A 133 8.62 1.09 -17.99
C VAL A 133 7.79 1.80 -16.91
N ALA A 134 7.99 1.45 -15.65
CA ALA A 134 7.26 2.05 -14.52
C ALA A 134 8.23 2.71 -13.54
N THR A 135 7.88 3.89 -13.04
CA THR A 135 8.66 4.66 -12.06
C THR A 135 7.79 5.03 -10.87
N ILE A 136 8.37 5.05 -9.67
CA ILE A 136 7.69 5.45 -8.45
C ILE A 136 8.31 6.75 -7.94
N ARG A 137 7.44 7.72 -7.64
CA ARG A 137 7.79 8.97 -6.97
C ARG A 137 7.14 8.99 -5.60
N SER A 138 7.95 8.86 -4.56
CA SER A 138 7.50 8.99 -3.18
C SER A 138 7.51 10.44 -2.74
N SER A 139 6.52 10.84 -1.95
CA SER A 139 6.63 12.01 -1.09
C SER A 139 7.58 11.68 0.05
N SER A 140 8.90 11.63 -0.19
CA SER A 140 9.80 11.61 0.96
C SER A 140 9.65 12.95 1.67
N THR A 141 8.99 12.95 2.82
CA THR A 141 9.41 13.87 3.87
C THR A 141 10.75 13.33 4.35
N ASP A 142 11.82 13.88 3.77
CA ASP A 142 13.15 13.78 4.35
C ASP A 142 13.02 14.29 5.79
N PHE A 143 13.02 13.37 6.75
CA PHE A 143 13.21 13.72 8.16
C PHE A 143 14.67 14.18 8.29
N CYS A 144 14.88 15.49 8.27
CA CYS A 144 16.09 16.13 8.80
C CYS A 144 16.09 16.10 10.33
#